data_AF-A0A8D9VSW5-F1
#
_entry.id   AF-A0A8D9VSW5-F1
#
_cell.length_a   1.000
_cell.length_b   1.000
_cell.length_c   1.000
_cell.angle_alpha   90.00
_cell.angle_beta   90.00
_cell.angle_gamma   90.00
#
_symmetry.space_group_name_H-M   'P 1'
#
loop_
_entity.id
_entity.type
_entity.pdbx_description
1 polymer ?
#
loop_
_entity_poly.entity_id
_entity_poly.type
_entity_poly.pdbx_seq_one_letter_code
_entity_poly.pdbx_strand_id
1 'polypeptide(L)'
;MNDLDLQLKKREEFYQRMAEEAVEGLKTIQSVRQQLSGNNNDQAVDEQPKRNPVQDKITIRQLLANKCQEGYTEQVKELLHKFGAEKLSDVDPKDYENLYYSAEGIGQ
;
A
#
# COMPACT_ATOMS: atom_id res chain seq x y z
N MET A 1 -33.60 31.86 -11.36
CA MET A 1 -32.57 30.85 -11.03
C MET A 1 -33.10 29.54 -11.58
N ASN A 2 -32.34 28.86 -12.46
CA ASN A 2 -32.84 27.69 -13.21
C ASN A 2 -32.99 26.49 -12.25
N ASP A 3 -33.98 25.64 -12.46
CA ASP A 3 -34.18 24.43 -11.63
C ASP A 3 -32.93 23.53 -11.65
N LEU A 4 -32.27 23.48 -12.82
CA LEU A 4 -31.01 22.78 -13.00
C LEU A 4 -29.87 23.37 -12.16
N ASP A 5 -29.77 24.70 -12.04
CA ASP A 5 -28.74 25.36 -11.20
C ASP A 5 -28.96 25.01 -9.71
N LEU A 6 -30.22 24.92 -9.29
CA LEU A 6 -30.57 24.55 -7.92
C LEU A 6 -30.25 23.07 -7.63
N GLN A 7 -30.47 22.18 -8.59
CA GLN A 7 -30.10 20.76 -8.49
C GLN A 7 -28.58 20.58 -8.43
N LEU A 8 -27.84 21.32 -9.26
CA LEU A 8 -26.38 21.29 -9.28
C LEU A 8 -25.79 21.73 -7.94
N LYS A 9 -26.29 22.84 -7.40
CA LYS A 9 -25.84 23.36 -6.11
C LYS A 9 -26.09 22.36 -4.96
N LYS A 10 -27.28 21.75 -4.91
CA LYS A 10 -27.61 20.73 -3.90
C LYS A 10 -26.70 19.50 -4.00
N ARG A 11 -26.35 19.10 -5.22
CA ARG A 11 -25.46 17.97 -5.46
C ARG A 11 -24.01 18.29 -5.07
N GLU A 12 -23.54 19.50 -5.36
CA GLU A 12 -22.23 19.97 -4.92
C GLU A 12 -22.13 20.03 -3.40
N GLU A 13 -23.14 20.59 -2.73
CA GLU A 13 -23.23 20.62 -1.25
C GLU A 13 -23.22 19.21 -0.65
N PHE A 14 -23.90 18.25 -1.29
CA PHE A 14 -23.87 16.85 -0.88
C PHE A 14 -22.48 16.22 -0.99
N TYR A 15 -21.76 16.44 -2.10
CA TYR A 15 -20.40 15.93 -2.25
C TYR A 15 -19.41 16.57 -1.28
N GLN A 16 -19.56 17.87 -1.01
CA GLN A 16 -18.76 18.57 -0.01
C GLN A 16 -18.98 17.98 1.38
N ARG A 17 -20.22 17.76 1.78
CA ARG A 17 -20.55 17.13 3.06
C ARG A 17 -19.99 15.72 3.19
N MET A 18 -20.11 14.91 2.13
CA MET A 18 -19.54 13.55 2.13
C MET A 18 -18.01 13.58 2.25
N ALA A 19 -17.35 14.54 1.59
CA ALA A 19 -15.92 14.72 1.71
C ALA A 19 -15.51 15.12 3.14
N GLU A 20 -16.24 16.02 3.79
CA GLU A 20 -16.00 16.41 5.18
C GLU A 20 -16.15 15.23 6.15
N GLU A 21 -17.22 14.42 6.00
CA GLU A 21 -17.44 13.22 6.81
C GLU A 21 -16.32 12.18 6.61
N ALA A 22 -15.84 12.00 5.38
CA ALA A 22 -14.70 11.13 5.08
C ALA A 22 -13.40 11.64 5.74
N VAL A 23 -13.14 12.94 5.70
CA VAL A 23 -11.97 13.57 6.34
C VAL A 23 -12.00 13.39 7.86
N GLU A 24 -13.15 13.55 8.51
CA GLU A 24 -13.28 13.31 9.95
C GLU A 24 -13.13 11.82 10.31
N GLY A 25 -13.59 10.91 9.46
CA GLY A 25 -13.32 9.47 9.57
C GLY A 25 -11.82 9.17 9.53
N LEU A 26 -11.09 9.75 8.56
CA LEU A 26 -9.65 9.61 8.43
C LEU A 26 -8.90 10.15 9.65
N LYS A 27 -9.31 11.32 10.16
CA LYS A 27 -8.75 11.93 11.37
C LYS A 27 -8.96 11.07 12.61
N THR A 28 -10.11 10.41 12.71
CA THR A 28 -10.41 9.45 13.79
C THR A 28 -9.49 8.24 13.70
N ILE A 29 -9.32 7.66 12.50
CA ILE A 29 -8.40 6.54 12.26
C ILE A 29 -6.95 6.95 12.62
N GLN A 30 -6.53 8.16 12.24
CA GLN A 30 -5.21 8.67 12.59
C GLN A 30 -5.03 8.84 14.11
N SER A 31 -6.03 9.36 14.81
CA SER A 31 -6.01 9.49 16.27
C SER A 31 -5.90 8.14 16.96
N VAL A 32 -6.72 7.16 16.55
CA VAL A 32 -6.66 5.78 17.05
C VAL A 32 -5.31 5.16 16.74
N ARG A 33 -4.77 5.36 15.53
CA ARG A 33 -3.41 4.92 15.17
C ARG A 33 -2.37 5.55 16.10
N GLN A 34 -2.44 6.85 16.37
CA GLN A 34 -1.49 7.53 17.26
C GLN A 34 -1.55 6.97 18.70
N GLN A 35 -2.76 6.70 19.21
CA GLN A 35 -2.97 6.10 20.52
C GLN A 35 -2.44 4.67 20.60
N LEU A 36 -2.61 3.87 19.55
CA LEU A 36 -2.08 2.51 19.45
C LEU A 36 -0.57 2.47 19.16
N SER A 37 -0.04 3.50 18.50
CA SER A 37 1.36 3.63 18.08
C SER A 37 2.27 4.19 19.18
N GLY A 38 1.76 4.41 20.40
CA GLY A 38 2.55 4.79 21.58
C GLY A 38 3.64 3.78 21.99
N ASN A 39 3.88 2.70 21.23
CA ASN A 39 4.97 1.75 21.48
C ASN A 39 5.84 1.38 20.28
N ASN A 40 5.62 1.87 19.05
CA ASN A 40 6.62 1.76 17.99
C ASN A 40 6.38 2.87 16.96
N ASN A 41 7.44 3.64 16.74
CA ASN A 41 7.54 4.69 15.76
C ASN A 41 7.47 4.08 14.35
N ASP A 42 6.48 4.45 13.55
CA ASP A 42 6.70 4.76 12.12
C ASP A 42 5.50 5.50 11.54
N GLN A 43 5.81 6.66 10.96
CA GLN A 43 4.88 7.68 10.49
C GLN A 43 4.33 7.37 9.09
N ALA A 44 3.10 7.88 8.91
CA ALA A 44 2.55 8.50 7.69
C ALA A 44 2.16 7.58 6.51
N VAL A 45 0.84 7.60 6.24
CA VAL A 45 0.27 7.27 4.93
C VAL A 45 -0.76 8.36 4.65
N ASP A 46 -0.43 9.32 3.79
CA ASP A 46 -1.10 9.51 2.50
C ASP A 46 -0.58 10.79 1.82
N GLU A 47 0.18 10.61 0.75
CA GLU A 47 0.27 11.52 -0.40
C GLU A 47 1.22 10.84 -1.39
N GLN A 48 0.64 10.18 -2.40
CA GLN A 48 1.27 9.56 -3.57
C GLN A 48 2.63 8.89 -3.33
N PRO A 49 2.78 7.56 -3.44
CA PRO A 49 4.04 6.93 -3.11
C PRO A 49 5.11 7.37 -4.11
N LYS A 50 5.86 8.43 -3.76
CA LYS A 50 7.30 8.50 -3.99
C LYS A 50 7.84 7.33 -3.17
N ARG A 51 7.71 6.14 -3.76
CA ARG A 51 8.17 4.86 -3.23
C ARG A 51 9.62 5.05 -2.84
N ASN A 52 9.84 5.17 -1.54
CA ASN A 52 11.19 5.09 -1.00
C ASN A 52 11.62 3.64 -1.26
N PRO A 53 12.64 3.40 -2.12
CA PRO A 53 13.03 2.04 -2.50
C PRO A 53 13.44 1.17 -1.30
N VAL A 54 13.79 1.82 -0.18
CA VAL A 54 14.15 1.20 1.09
C VAL A 54 12.95 0.56 1.78
N GLN A 55 11.76 1.18 1.73
CA GLN A 55 10.54 0.62 2.31
C GLN A 55 10.04 -0.58 1.49
N ASP A 56 10.08 -0.50 0.15
CA ASP A 56 9.69 -1.63 -0.71
C ASP A 56 10.55 -2.87 -0.46
N LYS A 57 11.87 -2.70 -0.26
CA LYS A 57 12.77 -3.84 -0.03
C LYS A 57 12.46 -4.60 1.26
N ILE A 58 12.10 -3.90 2.34
CA ILE A 58 11.78 -4.53 3.63
C ILE A 58 10.48 -5.32 3.51
N THR A 59 9.45 -4.71 2.92
CA THR A 59 8.16 -5.35 2.69
C THR A 59 8.29 -6.58 1.81
N ILE A 60 9.07 -6.51 0.72
CA ILE A 60 9.30 -7.66 -0.16
C ILE A 60 10.07 -8.76 0.57
N ARG A 61 11.05 -8.45 1.43
CA ARG A 61 11.71 -9.48 2.25
C ARG A 61 10.73 -10.22 3.14
N GLN A 62 9.82 -9.50 3.79
CA GLN A 62 8.82 -10.10 4.66
C GLN A 62 7.87 -11.00 3.87
N LEU A 63 7.38 -10.53 2.71
CA LEU A 63 6.50 -11.31 1.84
C LEU A 63 7.17 -12.61 1.36
N LEU A 64 8.39 -12.51 0.82
CA LEU A 64 9.14 -13.68 0.36
C LEU A 64 9.46 -14.64 1.51
N ALA A 65 9.80 -14.13 2.70
CA ALA A 65 10.04 -14.95 3.87
C ALA A 65 8.78 -15.72 4.31
N ASN A 66 7.62 -15.06 4.31
CA ASN A 66 6.34 -15.69 4.60
C ASN A 66 6.04 -16.81 3.59
N LYS A 67 6.22 -16.55 2.28
CA LYS A 67 6.05 -17.57 1.24
C LYS A 67 7.00 -18.76 1.41
N CYS A 68 8.26 -18.52 1.78
CA CYS A 68 9.19 -19.60 2.12
C CYS A 68 8.73 -20.42 3.33
N GLN A 69 8.20 -19.77 4.38
CA GLN A 69 7.66 -20.44 5.56
C GLN A 69 6.40 -21.27 5.25
N GLU A 70 5.58 -20.83 4.30
CA GLU A 70 4.43 -21.58 3.78
C GLU A 70 4.84 -22.82 2.95
N GLY A 71 6.14 -23.01 2.68
CA GLY A 71 6.67 -24.12 1.91
C GLY A 71 6.95 -23.79 0.44
N TYR A 72 6.72 -22.56 0.00
CA TYR A 72 6.90 -22.13 -1.38
C TYR A 72 8.33 -21.67 -1.71
N THR A 73 9.33 -22.26 -1.06
CA THR A 73 10.74 -21.83 -1.17
C THR A 73 11.27 -21.93 -2.60
N GLU A 74 10.86 -22.96 -3.35
CA GLU A 74 11.29 -23.14 -4.74
C GLU A 74 10.61 -22.14 -5.69
N GLN A 75 9.31 -21.84 -5.52
CA GLN A 75 8.66 -20.78 -6.32
C GLN A 75 9.25 -19.41 -6.05
N VAL A 76 9.63 -19.13 -4.79
CA VAL A 76 10.31 -17.87 -4.43
C VAL A 76 11.67 -17.76 -5.13
N LYS A 77 12.47 -18.83 -5.18
CA LYS A 77 13.75 -18.85 -5.91
C LYS A 77 13.56 -18.66 -7.41
N GLU A 78 12.63 -19.42 -8.01
CA GLU A 78 12.31 -19.27 -9.43
C GLU A 78 11.84 -17.86 -9.75
N LEU A 79 11.06 -17.26 -8.85
CA LEU A 79 10.61 -15.89 -9.02
C LEU A 79 11.80 -14.93 -9.05
N LEU A 80 12.71 -14.98 -8.09
CA LEU A 80 13.91 -14.15 -8.09
C LEU A 80 14.74 -14.36 -9.37
N HIS A 81 14.89 -15.62 -9.83
CA HIS A 81 15.58 -15.94 -11.08
C HIS A 81 14.90 -15.33 -12.32
N LYS A 82 13.57 -15.24 -12.37
CA LYS A 82 12.84 -14.55 -13.46
C LYS A 82 13.17 -13.06 -13.52
N PHE A 83 13.50 -12.46 -12.38
CA PHE A 83 14.02 -11.09 -12.28
C PHE A 83 15.54 -11.01 -12.42
N GLY A 84 16.21 -12.09 -12.82
CA GLY A 84 17.65 -12.12 -13.07
C GLY A 84 18.52 -12.10 -11.80
N ALA A 85 17.95 -12.44 -10.64
CA ALA A 85 18.62 -12.34 -9.35
C ALA A 85 18.55 -13.66 -8.57
N GLU A 86 19.61 -14.01 -7.83
CA GLU A 86 19.57 -15.13 -6.87
C GLU A 86 19.01 -14.72 -5.51
N LYS A 87 19.14 -13.44 -5.16
CA LYS A 87 18.70 -12.87 -3.89
C LYS A 87 18.02 -11.53 -4.13
N LEU A 88 17.08 -11.16 -3.26
CA LEU A 88 16.40 -9.87 -3.34
C LEU A 88 17.36 -8.67 -3.38
N SER A 89 18.55 -8.81 -2.79
CA SER A 89 19.56 -7.74 -2.82
C SER A 89 20.13 -7.45 -4.22
N ASP A 90 20.02 -8.39 -5.15
CA ASP A 90 20.53 -8.28 -6.52
C ASP A 90 19.42 -7.85 -7.51
N VAL A 91 18.17 -7.77 -7.05
CA VAL A 91 17.04 -7.31 -7.86
C VAL A 91 17.13 -5.79 -8.03
N ASP A 92 16.93 -5.29 -9.26
CA ASP A 92 16.87 -3.85 -9.54
C ASP A 92 15.65 -3.25 -8.78
N PRO A 93 15.84 -2.15 -8.02
CA PRO A 93 14.73 -1.49 -7.33
C PRO A 93 13.54 -1.12 -8.23
N LYS A 94 13.74 -0.97 -9.54
CA LYS A 94 12.66 -0.74 -10.52
C LYS A 94 11.73 -1.93 -10.67
N ASP A 95 12.22 -3.13 -10.40
CA ASP A 95 11.47 -4.39 -10.53
C ASP A 95 10.82 -4.83 -9.21
N TYR A 96 11.08 -4.14 -8.10
CA TYR A 96 10.50 -4.45 -6.79
C TYR A 96 8.96 -4.47 -6.80
N GLU A 97 8.33 -3.58 -7.55
CA GLU A 97 6.87 -3.57 -7.70
C GLU A 97 6.36 -4.86 -8.36
N ASN A 98 6.94 -5.22 -9.50
CA ASN A 98 6.55 -6.42 -10.23
C ASN A 98 6.85 -7.69 -9.43
N LEU A 99 7.98 -7.71 -8.71
CA LEU A 99 8.37 -8.80 -7.84
C LEU A 99 7.39 -8.96 -6.67
N TYR A 100 6.94 -7.86 -6.06
CA TYR A 100 5.96 -7.88 -4.98
C TYR A 100 4.65 -8.55 -5.42
N TYR A 101 4.04 -8.07 -6.51
CA TYR A 101 2.77 -8.64 -7.00
C TYR A 101 2.92 -10.09 -7.44
N SER A 102 4.04 -10.45 -8.05
CA SER A 102 4.30 -11.83 -8.45
C SER A 102 4.51 -12.75 -7.25
N ALA A 103 5.11 -12.25 -6.16
CA ALA A 103 5.27 -13.00 -4.93
C ALA A 103 3.96 -13.16 -4.16
N GLU A 104 3.07 -12.16 -4.21
CA GLU A 104 1.74 -12.22 -3.57
C GLU A 104 0.88 -13.35 -4.16
N GLY A 105 1.00 -13.59 -5.47
CA GLY A 105 0.31 -14.67 -6.18
C GLY A 105 0.85 -16.08 -5.95
N ILE A 106 1.95 -16.26 -5.22
CA ILE A 106 2.49 -17.60 -4.91
C ILE A 106 1.57 -18.29 -3.90
N GLY A 107 1.08 -19.49 -4.24
CA GLY A 107 0.27 -20.32 -3.34
C GLY A 107 -1.20 -19.93 -3.25
N GLN A 108 -1.69 -19.10 -4.16
CA GLN A 108 -3.12 -18.85 -4.40
C GLN A 108 -3.73 -19.98 -5.24
#